data_AF-A0A3P3DPK8-F1
#
_entry.id   AF-A0A3P3DPK8-F1
#
_cell.length_a   1.000
_cell.length_b   1.000
_cell.length_c   1.000
_cell.angle_alpha   90.00
_cell.angle_beta   90.00
_cell.angle_gamma   90.00
#
_symmetry.space_group_name_H-M   'P 1'
#
loop_
_entity.id
_entity.type
_entity.pdbx_description
1 polymer ?
#
loop_
_entity_poly.entity_id
_entity_poly.type
_entity_poly.pdbx_seq_one_letter_code
_entity_poly.pdbx_strand_id
1 'polypeptide(L)'
;MVPEKRLKAAKIGVELFTYDQTAGESRNAAREMADVGRLEDGSEPVRNLRLAKSAVEVIHMREAGHLSHMAAHNRAKPGICSGELSGLAIPTVPEQGGDLPAGSKRSDHGRVRGRPPPLYGLH
;
A
#
# COMPACT_ATOMS: atom_id res chain seq x y z
N MET A 1 11.13 -31.55 -12.53
CA MET A 1 12.17 -30.56 -12.14
C MET A 1 12.85 -30.09 -13.42
N VAL A 2 12.87 -28.79 -13.72
CA VAL A 2 13.10 -28.29 -15.09
C VAL A 2 14.57 -27.91 -15.35
N PRO A 3 15.41 -28.77 -15.98
CA PRO A 3 16.78 -28.45 -16.38
C PRO A 3 16.90 -27.22 -17.30
N GLU A 4 15.81 -26.82 -17.96
CA GLU A 4 15.76 -25.73 -18.94
C GLU A 4 16.04 -24.34 -18.31
N LYS A 5 15.85 -24.17 -17.00
CA LYS A 5 16.01 -22.86 -16.33
C LYS A 5 17.42 -22.55 -15.83
N ARG A 6 18.40 -23.45 -16.00
CA ARG A 6 19.81 -23.26 -15.55
C ARG A 6 19.95 -22.88 -14.07
N LEU A 7 19.04 -23.36 -13.22
CA LEU A 7 19.04 -23.07 -11.78
C LEU A 7 19.84 -24.08 -10.94
N LYS A 8 20.36 -25.15 -11.57
CA LYS A 8 21.11 -26.19 -10.88
C LYS A 8 22.40 -25.63 -10.27
N ALA A 9 22.62 -25.91 -8.99
CA ALA A 9 23.68 -25.39 -8.14
C ALA A 9 23.72 -23.84 -8.03
N ALA A 10 22.65 -23.14 -8.42
CA ALA A 10 22.60 -21.69 -8.35
C ALA A 10 22.28 -21.19 -6.94
N LYS A 11 22.62 -19.92 -6.69
CA LYS A 11 22.05 -19.12 -5.61
C LYS A 11 20.74 -18.50 -6.11
N ILE A 12 19.67 -18.68 -5.35
CA ILE A 12 18.32 -18.30 -5.76
C ILE A 12 17.77 -17.31 -4.73
N GLY A 13 17.63 -16.06 -5.13
CA GLY A 13 17.05 -15.01 -4.27
C GLY A 13 15.55 -15.22 -4.09
N VAL A 14 15.08 -15.16 -2.86
CA VAL A 14 13.65 -15.21 -2.49
C VAL A 14 13.34 -14.04 -1.57
N GLU A 15 12.20 -13.37 -1.77
CA GLU A 15 11.74 -12.31 -0.88
C GLU A 15 11.24 -12.91 0.44
N LEU A 16 12.13 -13.02 1.44
CA LEU A 16 11.79 -13.52 2.76
C LEU A 16 11.06 -12.48 3.62
N PHE A 17 11.18 -11.20 3.26
CA PHE A 17 10.51 -10.07 3.91
C PHE A 17 9.40 -9.49 3.02
N THR A 18 8.36 -10.28 2.78
CA THR A 18 7.14 -9.84 2.10
C THR A 18 5.90 -10.31 2.87
N TYR A 19 4.79 -9.57 2.75
CA TYR A 19 3.58 -9.80 3.55
C TYR A 19 2.96 -11.18 3.32
N ASP A 20 3.07 -11.70 2.10
CA ASP A 20 2.41 -12.93 1.67
C ASP A 20 3.30 -14.17 1.78
N GLN A 21 4.55 -14.02 2.25
CA GLN A 21 5.48 -15.13 2.43
C GLN A 21 5.59 -15.51 3.90
N THR A 22 5.05 -16.67 4.25
CA THR A 22 5.15 -17.20 5.61
C THR A 22 6.45 -17.98 5.83
N ALA A 23 6.85 -18.13 7.09
CA ALA A 23 7.98 -18.98 7.45
C ALA A 23 7.76 -20.46 7.07
N GLY A 24 6.50 -20.92 7.01
CA GLY A 24 6.14 -22.27 6.58
C GLY A 24 6.46 -22.48 5.10
N GLU A 25 5.99 -21.58 4.24
CA GLU A 25 6.23 -21.61 2.80
C GLU A 25 7.71 -21.50 2.48
N SER A 26 8.45 -20.62 3.16
CA SER A 26 9.90 -20.50 2.97
C SER A 26 10.66 -21.77 3.32
N ARG A 27 10.24 -22.48 4.38
CA ARG A 27 10.85 -23.78 4.75
C ARG A 27 10.51 -24.87 3.74
N ASN A 28 9.28 -24.91 3.24
CA ASN A 28 8.87 -25.88 2.23
C ASN A 28 9.64 -25.66 0.93
N ALA A 29 9.71 -24.41 0.45
CA ALA A 29 10.50 -24.05 -0.72
C ALA A 29 11.99 -24.42 -0.56
N ALA A 30 12.58 -24.19 0.61
CA ALA A 30 13.97 -24.57 0.87
C ALA A 30 14.20 -26.09 0.80
N ARG A 31 13.23 -26.89 1.26
CA ARG A 31 13.29 -28.37 1.17
C ARG A 31 13.15 -28.85 -0.27
N GLU A 32 12.18 -28.32 -1.00
CA GLU A 32 11.92 -28.70 -2.40
C GLU A 32 13.07 -28.30 -3.35
N MET A 33 13.78 -27.22 -3.01
CA MET A 33 14.89 -26.70 -3.81
C MET A 33 16.26 -27.22 -3.38
N ALA A 34 16.37 -28.04 -2.33
CA ALA A 34 17.64 -28.47 -1.76
C ALA A 34 18.57 -29.16 -2.77
N ASP A 35 18.01 -29.97 -3.66
CA ASP A 35 18.76 -30.66 -4.72
C ASP A 35 18.96 -29.81 -5.99
N VAL A 36 18.32 -28.64 -6.05
CA VAL A 36 18.40 -27.70 -7.18
C VAL A 36 19.43 -26.63 -6.90
N GLY A 37 19.38 -25.97 -5.75
CA GLY A 37 20.22 -24.82 -5.46
C GLY A 37 20.01 -24.31 -4.04
N ARG A 38 20.67 -23.19 -3.70
CA ARG A 38 20.58 -22.60 -2.37
C ARG A 38 19.68 -21.37 -2.40
N LEU A 39 18.64 -21.37 -1.59
CA LEU A 39 17.84 -20.16 -1.37
C LEU A 39 18.63 -19.16 -0.53
N GLU A 40 18.62 -17.90 -0.94
CA GLU A 40 19.18 -16.76 -0.22
C GLU A 40 18.10 -15.68 -0.09
N ASP A 41 18.23 -14.83 0.93
CA ASP A 41 17.36 -13.65 1.03
C ASP A 41 17.65 -12.69 -0.12
N GLY A 42 16.61 -12.42 -0.91
CA GLY A 42 16.62 -11.53 -2.05
C GLY A 42 15.59 -10.41 -1.91
N SER A 43 15.22 -10.01 -0.69
CA SER A 43 14.15 -9.03 -0.44
C SER A 43 14.47 -7.62 -0.92
N GLU A 44 15.75 -7.23 -0.93
CA GLU A 44 16.18 -5.84 -1.21
C GLU A 44 16.32 -5.49 -2.70
N PRO A 45 16.87 -6.34 -3.60
CA PRO A 45 17.12 -5.98 -4.99
C PRO A 45 15.89 -5.41 -5.72
N VAL A 46 14.75 -6.09 -5.67
CA VAL A 46 13.54 -5.64 -6.38
C VAL A 46 12.98 -4.36 -5.76
N ARG A 47 13.01 -4.24 -4.43
CA ARG A 47 12.58 -3.01 -3.72
C ARG A 47 13.43 -1.80 -4.12
N ASN A 48 14.74 -1.97 -4.18
CA ASN A 48 15.68 -0.92 -4.56
C ASN A 48 15.53 -0.51 -6.02
N LEU A 49 15.31 -1.48 -6.92
CA LEU A 49 15.04 -1.18 -8.33
C LEU A 49 13.75 -0.37 -8.51
N ARG A 50 12.74 -0.54 -7.65
CA ARG A 50 11.48 0.21 -7.69
C ARG A 50 11.57 1.62 -7.13
N LEU A 51 12.70 2.05 -6.57
CA LEU A 51 12.88 3.42 -6.09
C LEU A 51 12.96 4.43 -7.25
N ALA A 52 13.68 4.07 -8.32
CA ALA A 52 13.79 4.89 -9.51
C ALA A 52 12.59 4.62 -10.43
N LYS A 53 11.72 5.62 -10.57
CA LYS A 53 10.53 5.52 -11.41
C LYS A 53 10.86 5.83 -12.87
N SER A 54 10.34 5.02 -13.78
CA SER A 54 10.28 5.35 -15.20
C SER A 54 9.37 6.56 -15.44
N ALA A 55 9.53 7.21 -16.60
CA ALA A 55 8.67 8.34 -16.98
C ALA A 55 7.18 7.95 -17.00
N VAL A 56 6.88 6.73 -17.46
CA VAL A 56 5.51 6.19 -17.50
C VAL A 56 4.95 5.98 -16.10
N GLU A 57 5.72 5.44 -15.16
CA GLU A 57 5.28 5.31 -13.76
C GLU A 57 4.98 6.67 -13.13
N VAL A 58 5.81 7.69 -13.39
CA VAL A 58 5.57 9.04 -12.87
C VAL A 58 4.26 9.63 -13.39
N ILE A 59 3.91 9.38 -14.66
CA ILE A 59 2.63 9.82 -15.23
C ILE A 59 1.46 9.19 -14.47
N HIS A 60 1.47 7.87 -14.28
CA HIS A 60 0.43 7.18 -13.53
C HIS A 60 0.34 7.64 -12.07
N MET A 61 1.48 7.87 -11.42
CA MET A 61 1.53 8.38 -10.05
C MET A 61 0.93 9.79 -9.93
N ARG A 62 1.15 10.66 -10.92
CA ARG A 62 0.55 12.00 -10.97
C ARG A 62 -0.96 11.94 -11.13
N GLU A 63 -1.44 11.07 -12.02
CA GLU A 63 -2.88 10.89 -12.23
C GLU A 63 -3.56 10.34 -10.97
N ALA A 64 -2.99 9.30 -10.36
CA ALA A 64 -3.49 8.77 -9.09
C ALA A 64 -3.53 9.83 -7.97
N GLY A 65 -2.54 10.72 -7.94
CA GLY A 65 -2.51 11.87 -7.03
C GLY A 65 -3.62 12.87 -7.30
N HIS A 66 -3.90 13.18 -8.57
CA HIS A 66 -4.98 14.07 -8.97
C HIS A 66 -6.36 13.50 -8.57
N LEU A 67 -6.63 12.25 -8.91
CA LEU A 67 -7.88 11.55 -8.53
C LEU A 67 -8.06 11.51 -7.01
N SER A 68 -6.99 11.22 -6.27
CA SER A 68 -7.02 11.20 -4.80
C SER A 68 -7.31 12.58 -4.21
N HIS A 69 -6.74 13.64 -4.78
CA HIS A 69 -7.02 15.02 -4.37
C HIS A 69 -8.50 15.37 -4.60
N MET A 70 -9.02 15.08 -5.78
CA MET A 70 -10.41 15.37 -6.14
C MET A 70 -11.42 14.61 -5.28
N ALA A 71 -11.10 13.37 -4.89
CA ALA A 71 -11.96 12.52 -4.07
C ALA A 71 -12.10 13.01 -2.61
N ALA A 72 -11.07 13.66 -2.05
CA ALA A 72 -11.05 14.06 -0.64
C ALA A 72 -11.17 15.57 -0.43
N HIS A 73 -10.40 16.39 -1.17
CA HIS A 73 -10.28 17.83 -0.91
C HIS A 73 -11.61 18.56 -1.11
N ASN A 74 -12.33 18.27 -2.20
CA ASN A 74 -13.58 18.94 -2.54
C ASN A 74 -14.74 18.60 -1.58
N ARG A 75 -14.58 17.59 -0.73
CA ARG A 75 -15.60 17.11 0.19
C ARG A 75 -15.29 17.43 1.64
N ALA A 76 -14.05 17.77 1.96
CA ALA A 76 -13.65 18.19 3.28
C ALA A 76 -14.25 19.56 3.62
N LYS A 77 -15.09 19.61 4.65
CA LYS A 77 -15.68 20.84 5.18
C LYS A 77 -15.83 20.78 6.70
N PRO A 78 -15.83 21.91 7.42
CA PRO A 78 -16.12 21.91 8.85
C PRO A 78 -17.41 21.16 9.18
N GLY A 79 -17.35 20.30 10.20
CA GLY A 79 -18.50 19.53 10.69
C GLY A 79 -18.74 18.19 10.02
N ILE A 80 -18.02 17.81 8.96
CA ILE A 80 -18.13 16.46 8.39
C ILE A 80 -17.45 15.42 9.31
N CYS A 81 -18.09 14.26 9.51
CA CYS A 81 -17.49 13.17 10.25
C CYS A 81 -16.31 12.55 9.47
N SER A 82 -15.25 12.16 10.16
CA SER A 82 -14.07 11.58 9.49
C SER A 82 -14.36 10.22 8.84
N GLY A 83 -15.28 9.44 9.43
CA GLY A 83 -15.78 8.20 8.82
C GLY A 83 -16.58 8.47 7.54
N GLU A 84 -17.40 9.53 7.55
CA GLU A 84 -18.17 9.96 6.38
C GLU A 84 -17.26 10.42 5.24
N LEU A 85 -16.25 11.25 5.53
CA LEU A 85 -15.27 11.67 4.54
C LEU A 85 -14.50 10.48 3.94
N SER A 86 -14.11 9.51 4.77
CA SER A 86 -13.41 8.30 4.30
C SER A 86 -14.33 7.42 3.44
N GLY A 87 -15.59 7.24 3.86
CA GLY A 87 -16.58 6.45 3.13
C GLY A 87 -16.95 7.07 1.78
N LEU A 88 -16.91 8.39 1.66
CA LEU A 88 -17.10 9.08 0.38
C LEU A 88 -15.87 8.98 -0.53
N ALA A 89 -14.65 9.14 0.02
CA ALA A 89 -13.44 9.21 -0.78
C ALA A 89 -13.04 7.86 -1.41
N ILE A 90 -13.35 6.73 -0.78
CA ILE A 90 -13.00 5.38 -1.27
C ILE A 90 -13.63 5.04 -2.63
N PRO A 91 -14.97 5.13 -2.83
CA PRO A 91 -15.60 4.75 -4.11
C PRO A 91 -15.30 5.74 -5.24
N THR A 92 -15.00 7.01 -4.91
CA THR A 92 -14.87 8.06 -5.93
C THR A 92 -13.62 7.96 -6.78
N VAL A 93 -12.53 7.41 -6.27
CA VAL A 93 -11.33 7.19 -7.10
C VAL A 93 -11.63 6.16 -8.22
N PRO A 94 -12.20 4.97 -7.92
CA PRO A 94 -12.67 4.04 -8.96
C PRO A 94 -13.72 4.61 -9.93
N GLU A 95 -14.70 5.35 -9.43
CA GLU A 95 -15.73 5.99 -10.28
C GLU A 95 -15.14 6.94 -11.33
N GLN A 96 -13.97 7.51 -11.04
CA GLN A 96 -13.24 8.41 -11.93
C GLN A 96 -12.18 7.68 -12.79
N GLY A 97 -12.18 6.35 -12.81
CA GLY A 97 -11.26 5.54 -13.61
C GLY A 97 -9.94 5.20 -12.91
N GLY A 98 -9.83 5.48 -11.61
CA GLY A 98 -8.71 5.06 -10.77
C GLY A 98 -8.84 3.62 -10.28
N ASP A 99 -7.81 3.13 -9.59
CA ASP A 99 -7.79 1.80 -8.97
C ASP A 99 -8.11 1.87 -7.47
N LEU A 100 -8.44 0.72 -6.88
CA LEU A 100 -8.63 0.57 -5.44
C LEU A 100 -7.32 0.88 -4.70
N PRO A 101 -7.40 1.54 -3.53
CA PRO A 101 -6.21 1.78 -2.72
C PRO A 101 -5.67 0.47 -2.13
N ALA A 102 -4.34 0.33 -2.08
CA ALA A 102 -3.66 -0.83 -1.51
C ALA A 102 -3.91 -1.04 0.01
N GLY A 103 -4.52 -0.06 0.69
CA GLY A 103 -4.85 -0.14 2.10
C GLY A 103 -6.10 0.69 2.42
N SER A 104 -6.60 0.58 3.64
CA SER A 104 -7.77 1.35 4.07
C SER A 104 -7.46 2.85 4.11
N LYS A 105 -8.41 3.68 3.65
CA LYS A 105 -8.34 5.13 3.84
C LYS A 105 -8.70 5.43 5.30
N ARG A 106 -7.78 6.05 6.03
CA ARG A 106 -8.00 6.51 7.40
C ARG A 106 -8.01 8.03 7.43
N SER A 107 -9.07 8.59 7.99
CA SER A 107 -9.16 10.02 8.30
C SER A 107 -9.26 10.17 9.82
N ASP A 108 -8.25 10.80 10.41
CA ASP A 108 -8.23 11.12 11.83
C ASP A 108 -8.33 12.64 11.99
N HIS A 109 -9.05 13.10 13.01
CA HIS A 109 -9.12 14.50 13.37
C HIS A 109 -8.32 14.71 14.67
N GLY A 110 -7.56 15.81 14.74
CA GLY A 110 -6.85 16.17 15.95
C GLY A 110 -7.80 16.37 17.12
N ARG A 111 -7.37 16.00 18.33
CA ARG A 111 -8.14 16.31 19.54
C ARG A 111 -8.15 17.83 19.71
N VAL A 112 -9.28 18.46 19.39
CA VAL A 112 -9.51 19.87 19.73
C VAL A 112 -9.53 19.96 21.25
N ARG A 113 -8.49 20.55 21.87
CA ARG A 113 -8.57 20.98 23.26
C ARG A 113 -9.52 22.18 23.30
N GLY A 114 -10.82 21.90 23.43
CA GLY A 114 -11.84 22.94 23.44
C GLY A 114 -11.80 23.74 24.75
N ARG A 115 -11.70 25.07 24.63
CA ARG A 115 -12.29 25.99 25.61
C ARG A 115 -13.80 25.68 25.67
N PRO A 116 -14.43 25.61 26.85
CA PRO A 116 -15.85 25.25 26.97
C PRO A 116 -16.73 26.21 26.15
N PRO A 117 -17.87 25.73 25.62
CA PRO A 117 -18.81 26.58 24.90
C PRO A 117 -19.30 27.72 25.81
N PRO A 118 -19.55 28.94 25.29
CA PRO A 118 -20.20 29.97 26.08
C PRO A 118 -21.56 29.44 26.51
N LEU A 119 -21.81 29.46 27.81
CA LEU A 119 -23.12 29.17 28.39
C LEU A 119 -24.11 30.16 27.75
N TYR A 120 -24.97 29.65 26.86
CA TYR A 120 -26.12 30.42 26.42
C TYR A 120 -26.96 30.73 27.66
N GLY A 121 -27.20 32.03 27.87
CA GLY A 121 -27.88 32.56 29.03
C GLY A 121 -29.26 31.93 29.22
N LEU A 122 -29.50 31.41 30.42
CA LEU A 122 -30.82 31.26 30.99
C LEU A 122 -31.35 32.67 31.29
N HIS A 123 -32.25 33.15 30.45
CA HIS A 123 -33.25 34.16 30.80
C HIS A 123 -34.61 33.66 30.31
#